data_AF-A0A1J5TX20-F1
#
_entry.id   AF-A0A1J5TX20-F1
#
_cell.length_a   1.000
_cell.length_b   1.000
_cell.length_c   1.000
_cell.angle_alpha   90.00
_cell.angle_beta   90.00
_cell.angle_gamma   90.00
#
_symmetry.space_group_name_H-M   'P 1'
#
loop_
_entity.id
_entity.type
_entity.pdbx_description
1 polymer ?
#
loop_
_entity_poly.entity_id
_entity_poly.type
_entity_poly.pdbx_seq_one_letter_code
_entity_poly.pdbx_strand_id
1 'polypeptide(L)'
;MLAKEADELKTLLNLFEQAEVKIKNVEQITSEGVLIPSINQLRYAGHHIVRSLLSDDKKELQAERSSAINHVKRAIYDIDEALLIYYIDSAVNFKEKYNDSGFTTEIIDNYPEKLVRLDEANTSIQQLRKDDNNYQDRQQFYQQLDPYLKKLSEIVAIFEQSAPLIANKEQKKCNQDLKSKRRFIVKIVVTIVLGSIGIIAALK
;
A
#
# COMPACT_ATOMS: atom_id res chain seq x y z
N MET A 1 -7.12 36.77 -24.01
CA MET A 1 -7.79 35.59 -24.59
C MET A 1 -6.79 34.47 -24.87
N LEU A 2 -5.74 34.72 -25.66
CA LEU A 2 -4.59 33.81 -25.86
C LEU A 2 -3.96 33.34 -24.53
N ALA A 3 -3.88 34.22 -23.53
CA ALA A 3 -3.34 33.87 -22.21
C ALA A 3 -4.16 32.78 -21.47
N LYS A 4 -5.49 32.78 -21.62
CA LYS A 4 -6.37 31.78 -20.96
C LYS A 4 -6.28 30.42 -21.65
N GLU A 5 -6.18 30.43 -22.98
CA GLU A 5 -6.01 29.22 -23.77
C GLU A 5 -4.65 28.56 -23.52
N ALA A 6 -3.59 29.35 -23.39
CA ALA A 6 -2.27 28.86 -22.99
C ALA A 6 -2.27 28.28 -21.56
N ASP A 7 -3.06 28.86 -20.65
CA ASP A 7 -3.19 28.41 -19.27
C ASP A 7 -3.92 27.07 -19.13
N GLU A 8 -5.00 26.85 -19.90
CA GLU A 8 -5.72 25.58 -19.96
C GLU A 8 -4.84 24.44 -20.50
N LEU A 9 -4.05 24.68 -21.56
CA LEU A 9 -3.13 23.68 -22.11
C LEU A 9 -1.97 23.38 -21.15
N LYS A 10 -1.45 24.40 -20.45
CA LYS A 10 -0.41 24.20 -19.43
C LYS A 10 -0.93 23.41 -18.24
N THR A 11 -2.18 23.66 -17.83
CA THR A 11 -2.86 22.89 -16.78
C THR A 11 -3.02 21.43 -17.20
N LEU A 12 -3.48 21.20 -18.44
CA LEU A 12 -3.65 19.86 -18.98
C LEU A 12 -2.32 19.10 -19.03
N LEU A 13 -1.24 19.73 -19.52
CA LEU A 13 0.09 19.13 -19.56
C LEU A 13 0.58 18.73 -18.16
N ASN A 14 0.51 19.65 -17.20
CA ASN A 14 0.95 19.40 -15.83
C ASN A 14 0.15 18.25 -15.18
N LEU A 15 -1.17 18.22 -15.37
CA LEU A 15 -2.00 17.13 -14.87
C LEU A 15 -1.65 15.79 -15.55
N PHE A 16 -1.35 15.81 -16.85
CA PHE A 16 -1.00 14.60 -17.58
C PHE A 16 0.33 14.03 -17.10
N GLU A 17 1.34 14.89 -16.91
CA GLU A 17 2.64 14.52 -16.33
C GLU A 17 2.48 13.96 -14.90
N GLN A 18 1.63 14.59 -14.08
CA GLN A 18 1.30 14.08 -12.74
C GLN A 18 0.64 12.69 -12.80
N ALA A 19 -0.32 12.49 -13.71
CA ALA A 19 -0.97 11.19 -13.89
C ALA A 19 0.04 10.12 -14.33
N GLU A 20 0.94 10.44 -15.26
CA GLU A 20 1.97 9.52 -15.72
C GLU A 20 2.93 9.10 -14.60
N VAL A 21 3.42 10.06 -13.80
CA VAL A 21 4.28 9.78 -12.64
C VAL A 21 3.55 8.90 -11.63
N LYS A 22 2.28 9.21 -11.33
CA LYS A 22 1.47 8.41 -10.40
C LYS A 22 1.23 6.99 -10.91
N ILE A 23 0.95 6.79 -12.20
CA ILE A 23 0.78 5.46 -12.82
C ILE A 23 2.06 4.63 -12.66
N LYS A 24 3.22 5.21 -12.99
CA LYS A 24 4.50 4.51 -12.83
C LYS A 24 4.77 4.11 -11.39
N ASN A 25 4.47 5.01 -10.44
CA ASN A 25 4.67 4.74 -9.03
C ASN A 25 3.75 3.63 -8.52
N VAL A 26 2.45 3.67 -8.87
CA VAL A 26 1.51 2.64 -8.39
C VAL A 26 1.84 1.27 -8.98
N GLU A 27 2.26 1.18 -10.24
CA GLU A 27 2.71 -0.08 -10.86
C GLU A 27 3.90 -0.69 -10.11
N GLN A 28 4.85 0.13 -9.68
CA GLN A 28 6.01 -0.30 -8.89
C GLN A 28 5.62 -0.73 -7.47
N ILE A 29 4.68 -0.02 -6.85
CA ILE A 29 4.24 -0.28 -5.47
C ILE A 29 3.40 -1.56 -5.40
N THR A 30 2.37 -1.68 -6.24
CA THR A 30 1.39 -2.77 -6.10
C THR A 30 1.83 -4.05 -6.79
N SER A 31 2.71 -3.97 -7.80
CA SER A 31 3.04 -5.10 -8.70
C SER A 31 1.81 -5.73 -9.39
N GLU A 32 0.63 -5.11 -9.31
CA GLU A 32 -0.63 -5.60 -9.90
C GLU A 32 -0.75 -5.25 -11.40
N GLY A 33 0.21 -4.50 -11.93
CA GLY A 33 0.23 -4.04 -13.31
C GLY A 33 -0.62 -2.79 -13.54
N VAL A 34 -1.01 -2.59 -14.80
CA VAL A 34 -1.58 -1.33 -15.28
C VAL A 34 -3.00 -1.11 -14.72
N LEU A 35 -3.26 0.04 -14.09
CA LEU A 35 -4.60 0.43 -13.65
C LEU A 35 -5.52 0.76 -14.84
N ILE A 36 -6.26 -0.26 -15.30
CA ILE A 36 -7.18 -0.17 -16.44
C ILE A 36 -8.13 1.04 -16.35
N PRO A 37 -8.76 1.37 -15.20
CA PRO A 37 -9.63 2.55 -15.08
C PRO A 37 -8.91 3.85 -15.44
N SER A 38 -7.72 4.08 -14.87
CA SER A 38 -6.91 5.27 -15.10
C SER A 38 -6.46 5.38 -16.56
N ILE A 39 -6.04 4.28 -17.18
CA ILE A 39 -5.70 4.26 -18.61
C ILE A 39 -6.90 4.58 -19.49
N ASN A 40 -8.08 4.06 -19.15
CA ASN A 40 -9.31 4.40 -19.88
C ASN A 40 -9.62 5.91 -19.79
N GLN A 41 -9.42 6.53 -18.63
CA GLN A 41 -9.56 7.98 -18.51
C GLN A 41 -8.54 8.74 -19.36
N LEU A 42 -7.28 8.32 -19.38
CA LEU A 42 -6.27 8.93 -20.26
C LEU A 42 -6.59 8.75 -21.74
N ARG A 43 -7.17 7.61 -22.13
CA ARG A 43 -7.66 7.37 -23.49
C ARG A 43 -8.78 8.34 -23.87
N TYR A 44 -9.74 8.57 -22.97
CA TYR A 44 -10.79 9.58 -23.19
C TYR A 44 -10.22 10.99 -23.24
N ALA A 45 -9.26 11.33 -22.37
CA ALA A 45 -8.56 12.61 -22.43
C ALA A 45 -7.89 12.81 -23.80
N GLY A 46 -7.20 11.80 -24.31
CA GLY A 46 -6.60 11.82 -25.66
C GLY A 46 -7.63 12.06 -26.77
N HIS A 47 -8.80 11.42 -26.69
CA HIS A 47 -9.89 11.64 -27.63
C HIS A 47 -10.33 13.12 -27.65
N HIS A 48 -10.57 13.71 -26.48
CA HIS A 48 -10.96 15.12 -26.35
C HIS A 48 -9.85 16.09 -26.80
N ILE A 49 -8.58 15.76 -26.55
CA ILE A 49 -7.44 16.54 -27.07
C ILE A 49 -7.48 16.59 -28.59
N VAL A 50 -7.59 15.43 -29.26
CA VAL A 50 -7.65 15.36 -30.73
C VAL A 50 -8.85 16.14 -31.27
N ARG A 51 -10.03 16.00 -30.66
CA ARG A 51 -11.22 16.79 -31.05
C ARG A 51 -11.00 18.29 -30.91
N SER A 52 -10.38 18.73 -29.81
CA SER A 52 -10.10 20.15 -29.59
C SER A 52 -9.12 20.74 -30.62
N LEU A 53 -8.20 19.92 -31.15
CA LEU A 53 -7.23 20.33 -32.17
C LEU A 53 -7.85 20.44 -33.57
N LEU A 54 -8.93 19.71 -33.82
CA LEU A 54 -9.63 19.67 -35.10
C LEU A 54 -10.85 20.60 -35.17
N SER A 55 -11.23 21.24 -34.05
CA SER A 55 -12.41 22.11 -34.01
C SER A 55 -12.06 23.55 -34.39
N ASP A 56 -12.78 24.08 -35.37
CA ASP A 56 -12.75 25.50 -35.75
C ASP A 56 -13.72 26.34 -34.88
N ASP A 57 -14.64 25.70 -34.15
CA ASP A 57 -15.51 26.39 -33.20
C ASP A 57 -14.80 26.56 -31.86
N LYS A 58 -14.55 27.82 -31.51
CA LYS A 58 -13.89 28.18 -30.27
C LYS A 58 -14.65 27.69 -29.02
N LYS A 59 -15.99 27.61 -29.06
CA LYS A 59 -16.76 27.10 -27.91
C LYS A 59 -16.56 25.60 -27.73
N GLU A 60 -16.67 24.83 -28.81
CA GLU A 60 -16.38 23.40 -28.80
C GLU A 60 -14.93 23.14 -28.36
N LEU A 61 -13.94 23.84 -28.93
CA LEU A 61 -12.54 23.74 -28.54
C LEU A 61 -12.34 23.91 -27.02
N GLN A 62 -12.98 24.90 -26.39
CA GLN A 62 -12.85 25.13 -24.94
C GLN A 62 -13.56 24.02 -24.13
N ALA A 63 -14.70 23.53 -24.60
CA ALA A 63 -15.44 22.44 -23.95
C ALA A 63 -14.66 21.11 -24.01
N GLU A 64 -14.05 20.81 -25.15
CA GLU A 64 -13.21 19.63 -25.36
C GLU A 64 -11.96 19.67 -24.47
N ARG A 65 -11.28 20.83 -24.37
CA ARG A 65 -10.14 21.00 -23.44
C ARG A 65 -10.54 20.80 -21.98
N SER A 66 -11.67 21.38 -21.57
CA SER A 66 -12.19 21.21 -20.21
C SER A 66 -12.51 19.73 -19.92
N SER A 67 -13.08 19.03 -20.90
CA SER A 67 -13.37 17.60 -20.80
C SER A 67 -12.10 16.76 -20.67
N ALA A 68 -11.06 17.06 -21.47
CA ALA A 68 -9.76 16.41 -21.35
C ALA A 68 -9.16 16.59 -19.95
N ILE A 69 -9.17 17.81 -19.40
CA ILE A 69 -8.71 18.11 -18.04
C ILE A 69 -9.45 17.25 -17.00
N ASN A 70 -10.78 17.17 -17.12
CA ASN A 70 -11.59 16.39 -16.18
C ASN A 70 -11.28 14.89 -16.24
N HIS A 71 -11.03 14.35 -17.43
CA HIS A 71 -10.60 12.96 -17.59
C HIS A 71 -9.23 12.71 -16.97
N VAL A 72 -8.24 13.60 -17.16
CA VAL A 72 -6.91 13.43 -16.54
C VAL A 72 -7.00 13.51 -15.01
N LYS A 73 -7.79 14.45 -14.46
CA LYS A 73 -8.06 14.50 -13.01
C LYS A 73 -8.67 13.20 -12.52
N ARG A 74 -9.65 12.66 -13.24
CA ARG A 74 -10.28 11.39 -12.88
C ARG A 74 -9.29 10.22 -12.93
N ALA A 75 -8.35 10.23 -13.89
CA ALA A 75 -7.28 9.23 -13.93
C ALA A 75 -6.42 9.27 -12.66
N ILE A 76 -6.04 10.48 -12.20
CA ILE A 76 -5.29 10.68 -10.95
C ILE A 76 -6.07 10.12 -9.75
N TYR A 77 -7.36 10.41 -9.69
CA TYR A 77 -8.22 9.95 -8.61
C TYR A 77 -8.39 8.44 -8.55
N ASP A 78 -8.55 7.80 -9.72
CA ASP A 78 -8.62 6.34 -9.82
C ASP A 78 -7.29 5.71 -9.32
N ILE A 79 -6.14 6.37 -9.53
CA ILE A 79 -4.84 5.90 -9.00
C ILE A 79 -4.77 6.05 -7.47
N ASP A 80 -5.16 7.22 -6.97
CA ASP A 80 -5.13 7.52 -5.54
C ASP A 80 -6.07 6.58 -4.75
N GLU A 81 -7.22 6.22 -5.34
CA GLU A 81 -8.11 5.20 -4.78
C GLU A 81 -7.47 3.81 -4.76
N ALA A 82 -6.79 3.40 -5.84
CA ALA A 82 -6.09 2.12 -5.88
C ALA A 82 -4.96 2.03 -4.84
N LEU A 83 -4.16 3.09 -4.70
CA LEU A 83 -3.12 3.18 -3.67
C LEU A 83 -3.70 3.11 -2.26
N LEU A 84 -4.81 3.78 -2.02
CA LEU A 84 -5.50 3.75 -0.74
C LEU A 84 -5.93 2.32 -0.36
N ILE A 85 -6.55 1.61 -1.31
CA ILE A 85 -6.96 0.20 -1.11
C ILE A 85 -5.74 -0.66 -0.81
N TYR A 86 -4.70 -0.56 -1.65
CA TYR A 86 -3.46 -1.31 -1.48
C TYR A 86 -2.85 -1.13 -0.09
N TYR A 87 -2.73 0.11 0.40
CA TYR A 87 -2.09 0.35 1.69
C TYR A 87 -2.92 -0.17 2.86
N ILE A 88 -4.25 -0.03 2.80
CA ILE A 88 -5.13 -0.58 3.85
C ILE A 88 -5.01 -2.10 3.87
N ASP A 89 -5.12 -2.77 2.73
CA ASP A 89 -5.05 -4.22 2.63
C ASP A 89 -3.68 -4.75 3.06
N SER A 90 -2.60 -4.07 2.65
CA SER A 90 -1.23 -4.42 3.08
C SER A 90 -1.06 -4.31 4.60
N ALA A 91 -1.62 -3.27 5.22
CA ALA A 91 -1.57 -3.10 6.66
C ALA A 91 -2.41 -4.14 7.42
N VAL A 92 -3.60 -4.48 6.91
CA VAL A 92 -4.46 -5.54 7.45
C VAL A 92 -3.76 -6.90 7.36
N ASN A 93 -3.25 -7.25 6.17
CA ASN A 93 -2.53 -8.50 5.94
C ASN A 93 -1.30 -8.64 6.86
N PHE A 94 -0.55 -7.56 7.05
CA PHE A 94 0.58 -7.55 7.99
C PHE A 94 0.11 -7.82 9.42
N LYS A 95 -0.93 -7.11 9.87
CA LYS A 95 -1.49 -7.29 11.22
C LYS A 95 -1.96 -8.73 11.42
N GLU A 96 -2.80 -9.26 10.54
CA GLU A 96 -3.32 -10.62 10.64
C GLU A 96 -2.21 -11.67 10.71
N LYS A 97 -1.14 -11.48 9.92
CA LYS A 97 -0.02 -12.42 9.87
C LYS A 97 0.87 -12.37 11.12
N TYR A 98 1.09 -11.20 11.71
CA TYR A 98 2.12 -10.99 12.74
C TYR A 98 1.58 -10.52 14.10
N ASN A 99 0.26 -10.42 14.29
CA ASN A 99 -0.35 -9.95 15.54
C ASN A 99 0.06 -10.80 16.76
N ASP A 100 0.19 -12.11 16.57
CA ASP A 100 0.53 -13.04 17.66
C ASP A 100 2.05 -13.27 17.81
N SER A 101 2.84 -12.62 16.96
CA SER A 101 4.29 -12.74 17.00
C SER A 101 4.88 -11.83 18.08
N GLY A 102 5.48 -12.44 19.10
CA GLY A 102 6.23 -11.70 20.12
C GLY A 102 7.46 -10.94 19.60
N PHE A 103 7.83 -11.13 18.33
CA PHE A 103 8.92 -10.40 17.68
C PHE A 103 8.47 -9.10 17.01
N THR A 104 7.18 -8.90 16.80
CA THR A 104 6.65 -7.71 16.12
C THR A 104 6.99 -6.45 16.89
N THR A 105 6.76 -6.42 18.20
CA THR A 105 7.10 -5.28 19.08
C THR A 105 8.58 -5.17 19.38
N GLU A 106 9.38 -6.22 19.13
CA GLU A 106 10.84 -6.16 19.24
C GLU A 106 11.49 -5.54 17.99
N ILE A 107 10.88 -5.73 16.82
CA ILE A 107 11.41 -5.27 15.54
C ILE A 107 10.83 -3.90 15.15
N ILE A 108 9.57 -3.66 15.47
CA ILE A 108 8.86 -2.43 15.10
C ILE A 108 8.73 -1.55 16.33
N ASP A 109 9.56 -0.51 16.37
CA ASP A 109 9.45 0.54 17.39
C ASP A 109 8.10 1.23 17.32
N ASN A 110 7.48 1.43 18.49
CA ASN A 110 6.19 2.11 18.62
C ASN A 110 5.09 1.47 17.75
N TYR A 111 5.06 0.13 17.68
CA TYR A 111 4.05 -0.60 16.92
C TYR A 111 2.61 -0.25 17.31
N PRO A 112 2.23 -0.15 18.61
CA PRO A 112 0.89 0.27 19.01
C PRO A 112 0.50 1.65 18.44
N GLU A 113 1.41 2.62 18.45
CA GLU A 113 1.18 3.97 17.93
C GLU A 113 0.97 3.95 16.41
N LYS A 114 1.64 3.05 15.68
CA LYS A 114 1.40 2.87 14.24
C LYS A 114 0.00 2.30 13.98
N LEU A 115 -0.46 1.37 14.80
CA LEU A 115 -1.82 0.83 14.69
C LEU A 115 -2.89 1.88 14.98
N VAL A 116 -2.68 2.72 16.01
CA VAL A 116 -3.59 3.85 16.28
C VAL A 116 -3.62 4.80 15.08
N ARG A 117 -2.45 5.14 14.53
CA ARG A 117 -2.35 6.01 13.35
C ARG A 117 -3.04 5.43 12.11
N LEU A 118 -2.94 4.12 11.90
CA LEU A 118 -3.63 3.41 10.83
C LEU A 118 -5.16 3.48 11.02
N ASP A 119 -5.64 3.24 12.24
CA ASP A 119 -7.07 3.28 12.56
C ASP A 119 -7.66 4.70 12.42
N GLU A 120 -6.92 5.73 12.87
CA GLU A 120 -7.27 7.14 12.66
C GLU A 120 -7.39 7.49 11.17
N ALA A 121 -6.43 7.02 10.36
CA ALA A 121 -6.44 7.28 8.93
C ALA A 121 -7.65 6.62 8.27
N ASN A 122 -7.88 5.33 8.54
CA ASN A 122 -9.01 4.60 8.01
C ASN A 122 -10.35 5.24 8.45
N THR A 123 -10.49 5.58 9.73
CA THR A 123 -11.70 6.25 10.26
C THR A 123 -11.95 7.58 9.54
N SER A 124 -10.91 8.39 9.36
CA SER A 124 -11.04 9.68 8.66
C SER A 124 -11.48 9.48 7.20
N ILE A 125 -10.88 8.52 6.50
CA ILE A 125 -11.25 8.17 5.11
C ILE A 125 -12.71 7.72 5.02
N GLN A 126 -13.19 6.91 5.97
CA GLN A 126 -14.58 6.48 6.02
C GLN A 126 -15.54 7.65 6.32
N GLN A 127 -15.12 8.61 7.15
CA GLN A 127 -15.90 9.84 7.39
C GLN A 127 -16.00 10.70 6.14
N LEU A 128 -14.88 10.88 5.41
CA LEU A 128 -14.86 11.61 4.14
C LEU A 128 -15.80 10.99 3.10
N ARG A 129 -15.90 9.65 3.07
CA ARG A 129 -16.81 8.92 2.17
C ARG A 129 -18.28 9.05 2.54
N LYS A 130 -18.60 9.31 3.81
CA LYS A 130 -19.98 9.46 4.33
C LYS A 130 -20.52 10.88 4.22
N ASP A 131 -19.65 11.86 4.03
CA ASP A 131 -20.07 13.23 3.80
C ASP A 131 -20.56 13.38 2.34
N ASP A 132 -21.88 13.30 2.16
CA ASP A 132 -22.55 13.39 0.86
C ASP A 132 -22.17 14.66 0.09
N ASN A 133 -21.81 15.75 0.77
CA ASN A 133 -21.38 16.99 0.13
C ASN A 133 -19.97 16.86 -0.49
N ASN A 134 -19.08 16.09 0.14
CA ASN A 134 -17.72 15.88 -0.37
C ASN A 134 -17.69 14.83 -1.50
N TYR A 135 -18.56 13.81 -1.46
CA TYR A 135 -18.57 12.78 -2.51
C TYR A 135 -19.14 13.29 -3.84
N GLN A 136 -20.02 14.31 -3.81
CA GLN A 136 -20.54 14.96 -5.01
C GLN A 136 -19.47 15.78 -5.74
N ASP A 137 -18.55 16.43 -5.02
CA ASP A 137 -17.33 17.03 -5.57
C ASP A 137 -16.14 16.09 -5.39
N ARG A 138 -16.06 15.08 -6.27
CA ARG A 138 -14.94 14.12 -6.28
C ARG A 138 -13.58 14.81 -6.20
N GLN A 139 -13.40 15.97 -6.85
CA GLN A 139 -12.13 16.67 -6.81
C GLN A 139 -11.76 17.12 -5.40
N GLN A 140 -12.69 17.66 -4.63
CA GLN A 140 -12.44 18.02 -3.23
C GLN A 140 -12.15 16.78 -2.37
N PHE A 141 -12.90 15.71 -2.56
CA PHE A 141 -12.69 14.46 -1.84
C PHE A 141 -11.26 13.93 -2.01
N TYR A 142 -10.76 13.80 -3.24
CA TYR A 142 -9.43 13.24 -3.48
C TYR A 142 -8.29 14.16 -3.02
N GLN A 143 -8.47 15.49 -3.07
CA GLN A 143 -7.50 16.44 -2.48
C GLN A 143 -7.36 16.26 -0.97
N GLN A 144 -8.42 15.83 -0.28
CA GLN A 144 -8.39 15.54 1.15
C GLN A 144 -7.76 14.18 1.47
N LEU A 145 -7.57 13.29 0.49
CA LEU A 145 -6.97 11.97 0.69
C LEU A 145 -5.43 11.97 0.75
N ASP A 146 -4.77 12.92 0.08
CA ASP A 146 -3.30 13.05 0.03
C ASP A 146 -2.58 12.87 1.39
N PRO A 147 -2.97 13.57 2.49
CA PRO A 147 -2.30 13.38 3.77
C PRO A 147 -2.45 11.97 4.33
N TYR A 148 -3.58 11.30 4.06
CA TYR A 148 -3.81 9.93 4.52
C TYR A 148 -3.03 8.92 3.69
N LEU A 149 -2.95 9.10 2.36
CA LEU A 149 -2.09 8.28 1.49
C LEU A 149 -0.64 8.31 1.95
N LYS A 150 -0.11 9.50 2.26
CA LYS A 150 1.24 9.64 2.81
C LYS A 150 1.39 8.88 4.13
N LYS A 151 0.49 9.11 5.09
CA LYS A 151 0.51 8.45 6.41
C LYS A 151 0.46 6.92 6.30
N LEU A 152 -0.39 6.41 5.41
CA LEU A 152 -0.53 4.98 5.15
C LEU A 152 0.73 4.39 4.49
N SER A 153 1.29 5.08 3.50
CA SER A 153 2.52 4.64 2.81
C SER A 153 3.70 4.49 3.77
N GLU A 154 3.87 5.43 4.71
CA GLU A 154 4.94 5.38 5.71
C GLU A 154 4.78 4.18 6.66
N ILE A 155 3.55 3.85 7.05
CA ILE A 155 3.26 2.70 7.91
C ILE A 155 3.51 1.39 7.16
N VAL A 156 3.01 1.28 5.93
CA VAL A 156 3.14 0.06 5.11
C VAL A 156 4.61 -0.19 4.76
N ALA A 157 5.39 0.84 4.43
CA ALA A 157 6.82 0.69 4.18
C ALA A 157 7.56 0.08 5.38
N ILE A 158 7.22 0.50 6.61
CA ILE A 158 7.80 -0.10 7.83
C ILE A 158 7.40 -1.57 7.96
N PHE A 159 6.13 -1.88 7.70
CA PHE A 159 5.61 -3.25 7.78
C PHE A 159 6.27 -4.18 6.77
N GLU A 160 6.38 -3.76 5.52
CA GLU A 160 7.05 -4.52 4.45
C GLU A 160 8.52 -4.78 4.76
N GLN A 161 9.26 -3.78 5.26
CA GLN A 161 10.65 -3.94 5.66
C GLN A 161 10.82 -4.86 6.89
N SER A 162 9.83 -4.86 7.79
CA SER A 162 9.89 -5.62 9.05
C SER A 162 9.43 -7.06 8.89
N ALA A 163 8.53 -7.36 7.96
CA ALA A 163 7.99 -8.69 7.70
C ALA A 163 9.08 -9.78 7.52
N PRO A 164 10.12 -9.60 6.68
CA PRO A 164 11.19 -10.60 6.56
C PRO A 164 12.03 -10.73 7.83
N LEU A 165 12.21 -9.65 8.60
CA LEU A 165 12.96 -9.67 9.86
C LEU A 165 12.23 -10.49 10.93
N ILE A 166 10.90 -10.31 11.03
CA ILE A 166 10.04 -11.06 11.96
C ILE A 166 10.06 -12.54 11.58
N ALA A 167 9.79 -12.86 10.30
CA ALA A 167 9.80 -14.23 9.80
C ALA A 167 11.15 -14.94 10.06
N ASN A 168 12.27 -14.24 9.87
CA ASN A 168 13.60 -14.78 10.15
C ASN A 168 13.82 -15.07 11.64
N LYS A 169 13.32 -14.21 12.55
CA LYS A 169 13.41 -14.45 14.00
C LYS A 169 12.54 -15.62 14.44
N GLU A 170 11.32 -15.71 13.92
CA GLU A 170 10.41 -16.84 14.18
C GLU A 170 11.03 -18.17 13.75
N GLN A 171 11.60 -18.20 12.53
CA GLN A 171 12.28 -19.39 12.02
C GLN A 171 13.50 -19.77 12.87
N LYS A 172 14.30 -18.78 13.30
CA LYS A 172 15.46 -19.03 14.18
C LYS A 172 15.03 -19.61 15.53
N LYS A 173 13.98 -19.07 16.16
CA LYS A 173 13.45 -19.58 17.42
C LYS A 173 12.91 -20.99 17.26
N CYS A 174 12.12 -21.27 16.23
CA CYS A 174 11.64 -22.61 15.93
C CYS A 174 12.80 -23.62 15.76
N ASN A 175 13.83 -23.24 14.99
CA ASN A 175 15.01 -24.07 14.80
C ASN A 175 15.80 -24.30 16.11
N GLN A 176 15.90 -23.29 16.96
CA GLN A 176 16.53 -23.39 18.27
C GLN A 176 15.75 -24.30 19.22
N ASP A 177 14.41 -24.21 19.22
CA ASP A 177 13.52 -25.06 20.01
C ASP A 177 13.57 -26.52 19.55
N LEU A 178 13.65 -26.77 18.24
CA LEU A 178 13.87 -28.12 17.71
C LEU A 178 15.23 -28.67 18.13
N LYS A 179 16.29 -27.86 18.08
CA LYS A 179 17.64 -28.25 18.53
C LYS A 179 17.69 -28.49 20.04
N SER A 180 16.99 -27.69 20.85
CA SER A 180 16.95 -27.88 22.32
C SER A 180 16.19 -29.16 22.69
N LYS A 181 15.03 -29.41 22.06
CA LYS A 181 14.26 -30.66 22.21
C LYS A 181 15.09 -31.90 21.83
N ARG A 182 15.78 -31.87 20.67
CA ARG A 182 16.69 -32.96 20.26
C ARG A 182 17.80 -33.19 21.29
N ARG A 183 18.46 -32.12 21.76
CA ARG A 183 19.50 -32.24 22.80
C ARG A 183 18.96 -32.81 24.11
N PHE A 184 17.75 -32.44 24.50
CA PHE A 184 17.10 -32.98 25.71
C PHE A 184 16.81 -34.48 25.58
N ILE A 185 16.24 -34.91 24.45
CA ILE A 185 15.99 -36.34 24.19
C ILE A 185 17.30 -37.14 24.19
N VAL A 186 18.34 -36.64 23.52
CA VAL A 186 19.66 -37.30 23.52
C VAL A 186 20.22 -37.43 24.94
N LYS A 187 20.11 -36.38 25.77
CA LYS A 187 20.55 -36.43 27.17
C LYS A 187 19.79 -37.50 27.98
N ILE A 188 18.47 -37.61 27.83
CA ILE A 188 17.68 -38.64 28.51
C ILE A 188 18.15 -40.03 28.11
N VAL A 189 18.30 -40.28 26.80
CA VAL A 189 18.73 -41.59 26.28
C VAL A 189 20.12 -41.97 26.80
N VAL A 190 21.09 -41.03 26.78
CA VAL A 190 22.44 -41.27 27.29
C VAL A 190 22.42 -41.59 28.79
N THR A 191 21.64 -40.84 29.60
CA THR A 191 21.52 -41.10 31.05
C THR A 191 20.93 -42.48 31.33
N ILE A 192 19.91 -42.91 30.58
CA ILE A 192 19.32 -44.25 30.73
C ILE A 192 20.34 -45.34 30.38
N VAL A 193 21.06 -45.21 29.26
CA VAL A 193 22.06 -46.20 28.82
C VAL A 193 23.20 -46.33 29.83
N LEU A 194 23.75 -45.19 30.29
CA LEU A 194 24.83 -45.19 31.28
C LEU A 194 24.37 -45.75 32.64
N GLY A 195 23.16 -45.43 33.08
CA GLY A 195 22.57 -46.00 34.30
C GLY A 195 22.40 -47.53 34.20
N SER A 196 21.95 -48.03 33.05
CA SER A 196 21.81 -49.46 32.77
C SER A 196 23.15 -50.20 32.88
N ILE A 197 24.20 -49.63 32.28
CA ILE A 197 25.56 -50.21 32.31
C ILE A 197 26.10 -50.23 33.75
N GLY A 198 25.89 -49.16 34.53
CA GLY A 198 26.31 -49.09 35.93
C GLY A 198 25.65 -50.16 36.81
N ILE A 199 24.34 -50.40 36.62
CA ILE A 199 23.62 -51.46 37.35
C ILE A 199 24.18 -52.84 36.97
N ILE A 200 24.41 -53.10 35.69
CA ILE A 200 24.99 -54.38 35.23
C ILE A 200 26.40 -54.59 35.81
N ALA A 201 27.21 -53.54 35.88
CA ALA A 201 28.56 -53.62 36.45
C ALA A 201 28.55 -53.86 37.97
N ALA A 202 27.58 -53.32 38.70
CA ALA A 202 27.45 -53.50 40.15
C ALA A 202 26.91 -54.89 40.57
N LEU A 203 26.24 -55.60 39.64
CA LEU A 203 25.71 -56.94 39.85
C LEU A 203 26.71 -58.06 39.50
N LYS A 204 27.89 -57.73 38.98
CA LYS A 204 29.00 -58.66 38.72
C LYS A 204 30.03 -58.59 39.83
#